data_AF-A0A1F9VP95-F1
#
_entry.id   AF-A0A1F9VP95-F1
#
_cell.length_a   1.000
_cell.length_b   1.000
_cell.length_c   1.000
_cell.angle_alpha   90.00
_cell.angle_beta   90.00
_cell.angle_gamma   90.00
#
_symmetry.space_group_name_H-M   'P 1'
#
loop_
_entity.id
_entity.type
_entity.pdbx_description
1 polymer ?
#
loop_
_entity_poly.entity_id
_entity_poly.type
_entity_poly.pdbx_seq_one_letter_code
_entity_poly.pdbx_strand_id
1 'polypeptide(L)'
;MDSVARNLIILVASVWGGLFSFYGFLAYRARLWSPLWAISATEKTFDGSAAKLGSSEEESPIKRGRHFFRELRCGVCHGPDGQGGVKNPNADPEGMVPNLYDLADAFTWKDLKDKIRKGAHPAKLDDDKLEPPLAMPSWEGVASDGEIEDLAHYLFSLKSPTESQEPKESAGQNVEEARDE
;
A
#
# COMPACT_ATOMS: atom_id res chain seq x y z
N MET A 1 -60.73 -6.21 41.26
CA MET A 1 -59.75 -6.54 40.19
C MET A 1 -59.59 -8.04 40.18
N ASP A 2 -59.85 -8.70 39.05
CA ASP A 2 -59.76 -10.16 38.97
C ASP A 2 -58.30 -10.63 39.07
N SER A 3 -58.09 -11.91 39.41
CA SER A 3 -56.73 -12.42 39.64
C SER A 3 -55.89 -12.42 38.36
N VAL A 4 -56.52 -12.46 37.20
CA VAL A 4 -55.86 -12.45 35.88
C VAL A 4 -55.29 -11.07 35.58
N ALA A 5 -56.06 -10.00 35.77
CA ALA A 5 -55.59 -8.63 35.59
C ALA A 5 -54.45 -8.27 36.54
N ARG A 6 -54.52 -8.72 37.80
CA ARG A 6 -53.43 -8.49 38.77
C ARG A 6 -52.14 -9.20 38.35
N ASN A 7 -52.23 -10.46 37.91
CA ASN A 7 -51.06 -11.21 37.45
C ASN A 7 -50.47 -10.59 36.16
N LEU A 8 -51.31 -10.11 35.24
CA LEU A 8 -50.87 -9.44 34.03
C LEU A 8 -50.13 -8.13 34.34
N ILE A 9 -50.64 -7.31 35.27
CA ILE A 9 -49.98 -6.07 35.70
C ILE A 9 -48.61 -6.36 36.32
N ILE A 10 -48.52 -7.39 37.17
CA ILE A 10 -47.24 -7.79 37.79
C ILE A 10 -46.24 -8.25 36.72
N LEU A 11 -46.66 -9.07 35.75
CA LEU A 11 -45.80 -9.52 34.66
C LEU A 11 -45.28 -8.35 33.82
N VAL A 12 -46.17 -7.43 33.43
CA VAL A 12 -45.78 -6.25 32.65
C VAL A 12 -44.82 -5.37 33.45
N ALA A 13 -45.12 -5.08 34.72
CA ALA A 13 -44.25 -4.28 35.58
C ALA A 13 -42.86 -4.92 35.77
N SER A 14 -42.79 -6.24 35.96
CA SER A 14 -41.52 -6.96 36.10
C SER A 14 -40.68 -6.95 34.82
N VAL A 15 -41.31 -7.14 33.65
CA VAL A 15 -40.61 -7.11 32.36
C VAL A 15 -40.08 -5.71 32.05
N TRP A 16 -40.91 -4.68 32.23
CA TRP A 16 -40.52 -3.29 31.99
C TRP A 16 -39.47 -2.81 33.01
N GLY A 17 -39.59 -3.19 34.28
CA GLY A 17 -38.59 -2.91 35.29
C GLY A 17 -37.24 -3.54 34.97
N GLY A 18 -37.22 -4.82 34.55
CA GLY A 18 -36.00 -5.51 34.14
C GLY A 18 -35.34 -4.88 32.91
N LEU A 19 -36.13 -4.53 31.89
CA LEU A 19 -35.63 -3.83 30.70
C LEU A 19 -35.06 -2.45 31.08
N PHE A 20 -35.76 -1.66 31.88
CA PHE A 20 -35.28 -0.33 32.29
C PHE A 20 -33.99 -0.42 33.10
N SER A 21 -33.87 -1.37 34.02
CA SER A 21 -32.62 -1.60 34.77
C SER A 21 -31.47 -2.04 33.86
N PHE A 22 -31.71 -2.96 32.92
CA PHE A 22 -30.68 -3.46 32.01
C PHE A 22 -30.18 -2.36 31.04
N TYR A 23 -31.10 -1.65 30.37
CA TYR A 23 -30.75 -0.57 29.46
C TYR A 23 -30.18 0.66 30.18
N GLY A 24 -30.69 0.98 31.38
CA GLY A 24 -30.12 2.03 32.23
C GLY A 24 -28.68 1.73 32.64
N PHE A 25 -28.38 0.48 33.00
CA PHE A 25 -27.01 0.05 33.33
C PHE A 25 -26.07 0.13 32.12
N LEU A 26 -26.51 -0.31 30.94
CA LEU A 26 -25.71 -0.22 29.70
C LEU A 26 -25.43 1.25 29.32
N ALA A 27 -26.43 2.12 29.41
CA ALA A 27 -26.25 3.56 29.13
C ALA A 27 -25.30 4.22 30.14
N TYR A 28 -25.41 3.89 31.43
CA TYR A 28 -24.51 4.38 32.47
C TYR A 28 -23.07 3.93 32.24
N ARG A 29 -22.84 2.65 31.92
CA ARG A 29 -21.52 2.13 31.57
C ARG A 29 -20.96 2.78 30.30
N ALA A 30 -21.79 2.95 29.27
CA ALA A 30 -21.40 3.63 28.04
C ALA A 30 -20.96 5.08 28.31
N ARG A 31 -21.59 5.76 29.28
CA ARG A 31 -21.24 7.14 29.67
C ARG A 31 -19.96 7.20 30.53
N LEU A 32 -19.74 6.23 31.41
CA LEU A 32 -18.52 6.15 32.23
C LEU A 32 -17.27 5.78 31.43
N TRP A 33 -17.42 5.01 30.36
CA TRP A 33 -16.33 4.64 29.44
C TRP A 33 -16.28 5.49 28.17
N SER A 34 -17.26 6.39 27.98
CA SER A 34 -17.23 7.32 26.86
C SER A 34 -16.20 8.41 27.12
N PRO A 35 -15.21 8.59 26.24
CA PRO A 35 -14.27 9.70 26.30
C PRO A 35 -14.91 11.00 25.80
N LEU A 36 -16.20 11.26 26.10
CA LEU A 36 -16.88 12.49 25.63
C LEU A 36 -16.27 13.77 26.21
N TRP A 37 -15.48 13.68 27.28
CA TRP A 37 -14.64 14.77 27.78
C TRP A 37 -13.28 14.87 27.08
N ALA A 38 -12.81 13.80 26.42
CA ALA A 38 -11.54 13.78 25.69
C ALA A 38 -11.73 13.99 24.17
N ILE A 39 -12.93 13.73 23.65
CA ILE A 39 -13.34 14.10 22.29
C ILE A 39 -14.05 15.45 22.39
N SER A 40 -13.28 16.52 22.60
CA SER A 40 -13.73 17.83 22.11
C SER A 40 -13.83 17.71 20.60
N ALA A 41 -15.03 17.82 20.05
CA ALA A 41 -15.18 18.05 18.63
C ALA A 41 -14.42 19.33 18.31
N THR A 42 -13.23 19.20 17.75
CA THR A 42 -12.56 20.33 17.15
C THR A 42 -13.45 20.73 16.00
N GLU A 43 -14.20 21.79 16.20
CA GLU A 43 -14.88 22.56 15.16
C GLU A 43 -13.85 23.24 14.27
N LYS A 44 -12.88 22.49 13.75
CA LYS A 44 -12.34 22.84 12.44
C LYS A 44 -13.46 22.53 11.48
N THR A 45 -14.31 23.53 11.27
CA THR A 45 -15.00 23.71 10.00
C THR A 45 -13.96 23.40 8.93
N PHE A 46 -14.12 22.26 8.26
CA PHE A 46 -13.38 22.00 7.04
C PHE A 46 -13.93 23.03 6.06
N ASP A 47 -13.27 24.19 5.99
CA ASP A 47 -13.57 25.13 4.95
C ASP A 47 -13.37 24.35 3.65
N GLY A 48 -14.34 24.42 2.76
CA GLY A 48 -14.21 23.85 1.42
C GLY A 48 -13.12 24.54 0.60
N SER A 49 -12.12 25.16 1.23
CA SER A 49 -10.83 25.44 0.64
C SER A 49 -10.14 24.09 0.49
N ALA A 50 -10.55 23.36 -0.56
CA ALA A 50 -9.72 22.38 -1.22
C ALA A 50 -8.31 22.92 -1.18
N ALA A 51 -7.49 22.32 -0.33
CA ALA A 51 -6.14 22.75 -0.15
C ALA A 51 -5.51 22.69 -1.54
N LYS A 52 -5.40 23.87 -2.15
CA LYS A 52 -4.12 24.36 -2.59
C LYS A 52 -3.18 24.07 -1.43
N LEU A 53 -2.70 22.82 -1.37
CA LEU A 53 -1.45 22.46 -0.75
C LEU A 53 -0.45 23.31 -1.53
N GLY A 54 -0.36 24.57 -1.10
CA GLY A 54 0.82 25.36 -1.32
C GLY A 54 1.92 24.48 -0.81
N SER A 55 2.66 23.92 -1.76
CA SER A 55 4.10 23.79 -1.70
C SER A 55 4.63 24.30 -0.36
N SER A 56 4.93 23.37 0.54
CA SER A 56 6.16 23.50 1.27
C SER A 56 7.23 23.70 0.19
N GLU A 57 7.62 24.95 -0.07
CA GLU A 57 8.69 25.26 -1.03
C GLU A 57 10.03 24.63 -0.63
N GLU A 58 10.07 23.93 0.50
CA GLU A 58 11.16 23.15 1.07
C GLU A 58 11.00 21.62 0.95
N GLU A 59 9.89 21.10 0.40
CA GLU A 59 9.78 19.64 0.19
C GLU A 59 10.30 19.28 -1.21
N SER A 60 11.36 18.46 -1.25
CA SER A 60 12.00 18.10 -2.53
C SER A 60 11.04 17.34 -3.46
N PRO A 61 11.18 17.47 -4.80
CA PRO A 61 10.40 16.68 -5.76
C PRO A 61 10.46 15.17 -5.49
N ILE A 62 11.60 14.68 -5.00
CA ILE A 62 11.80 13.28 -4.59
C ILE A 62 10.86 12.89 -3.43
N LYS A 63 10.69 13.75 -2.43
CA LYS A 63 9.79 13.48 -1.30
C LYS A 63 8.33 13.44 -1.75
N ARG A 64 7.92 14.39 -2.61
CA ARG A 64 6.57 14.39 -3.21
C ARG A 64 6.34 13.15 -4.08
N GLY A 65 7.32 12.78 -4.90
CA GLY A 65 7.25 11.56 -5.71
C GLY A 65 7.13 10.29 -4.88
N ARG A 66 7.82 10.21 -3.74
CA ARG A 66 7.66 9.09 -2.79
C ARG A 66 6.25 9.05 -2.20
N HIS A 67 5.65 10.21 -1.91
CA HIS A 67 4.26 10.28 -1.48
C HIS A 67 3.32 9.73 -2.56
N PHE A 68 3.44 10.19 -3.81
CA PHE A 68 2.61 9.69 -4.91
C PHE A 68 2.84 8.21 -5.21
N PHE A 69 4.08 7.70 -5.09
CA PHE A 69 4.37 6.27 -5.22
C PHE A 69 3.54 5.42 -4.24
N ARG A 70 3.33 5.94 -3.03
CA ARG A 70 2.52 5.28 -1.99
C ARG A 70 1.03 5.47 -2.23
N GLU A 71 0.57 6.68 -2.53
CA GLU A 71 -0.85 6.96 -2.76
C GLU A 71 -1.41 6.26 -4.00
N LEU A 72 -0.64 6.26 -5.10
CA LEU A 72 -0.98 5.57 -6.35
C LEU A 72 -0.71 4.06 -6.28
N ARG A 73 -0.26 3.54 -5.13
CA ARG A 73 -0.07 2.11 -4.84
C ARG A 73 0.87 1.40 -5.81
N CYS A 74 1.85 2.11 -6.37
CA CYS A 74 2.84 1.55 -7.29
C CYS A 74 3.58 0.34 -6.67
N GLY A 75 3.89 0.44 -5.38
CA GLY A 75 4.59 -0.61 -4.63
C GLY A 75 3.78 -1.89 -4.38
N VAL A 76 2.49 -1.96 -4.72
CA VAL A 76 1.73 -3.22 -4.65
C VAL A 76 2.28 -4.24 -5.65
N CYS A 77 2.71 -3.80 -6.82
CA CYS A 77 3.31 -4.66 -7.85
C CYS A 77 4.84 -4.52 -7.87
N HIS A 78 5.36 -3.29 -7.75
CA HIS A 78 6.80 -3.03 -7.80
C HIS A 78 7.51 -3.16 -6.44
N GLY A 79 6.83 -3.68 -5.42
CA GLY A 79 7.37 -3.86 -4.08
C GLY A 79 7.56 -2.55 -3.29
N PRO A 80 7.84 -2.65 -1.98
CA PRO A 80 8.22 -1.50 -1.16
C PRO A 80 9.40 -0.77 -1.79
N ASP A 81 9.26 0.56 -1.91
CA ASP A 81 10.30 1.43 -2.47
C ASP A 81 10.87 0.99 -3.84
N GLY A 82 10.10 0.21 -4.63
CA GLY A 82 10.50 -0.20 -5.98
C GLY A 82 11.38 -1.45 -6.05
N GLN A 83 11.53 -2.23 -4.97
CA GLN A 83 12.41 -3.41 -4.96
C GLN A 83 12.00 -4.57 -5.90
N GLY A 84 10.79 -4.55 -6.45
CA GLY A 84 10.24 -5.63 -7.29
C GLY A 84 9.82 -6.86 -6.48
N GLY A 85 9.80 -8.02 -7.14
CA GLY A 85 9.63 -9.32 -6.49
C GLY A 85 8.23 -9.92 -6.54
N VAL A 86 7.27 -9.26 -7.19
CA VAL A 86 5.94 -9.84 -7.45
C VAL A 86 6.02 -10.77 -8.65
N LYS A 87 5.53 -12.01 -8.50
CA LYS A 87 5.46 -12.99 -9.59
C LYS A 87 4.44 -12.56 -10.64
N ASN A 88 4.86 -12.56 -11.89
CA ASN A 88 4.03 -12.36 -13.07
C ASN A 88 4.34 -13.47 -14.09
N PRO A 89 3.74 -14.66 -13.94
CA PRO A 89 4.05 -15.81 -14.79
C PRO A 89 4.00 -15.46 -16.27
N ASN A 90 4.95 -16.00 -17.03
CA ASN A 90 5.12 -15.77 -18.48
C ASN A 90 5.55 -14.36 -18.90
N ALA A 91 5.79 -13.41 -17.99
CA ALA A 91 6.40 -12.13 -18.34
C ALA A 91 7.92 -12.27 -18.61
N ASP A 92 8.43 -11.65 -19.66
CA ASP A 92 9.87 -11.49 -19.91
C ASP A 92 10.46 -10.42 -18.95
N PRO A 93 11.66 -10.62 -18.36
CA PRO A 93 12.61 -11.72 -18.59
C PRO A 93 12.51 -12.90 -17.62
N GLU A 94 11.87 -12.73 -16.46
CA GLU A 94 11.99 -13.70 -15.35
C GLU A 94 10.64 -14.18 -14.80
N GLY A 95 9.53 -13.84 -15.46
CA GLY A 95 8.20 -14.11 -14.95
C GLY A 95 7.89 -13.29 -13.69
N MET A 96 8.42 -12.06 -13.63
CA MET A 96 8.36 -11.18 -12.46
C MET A 96 8.01 -9.76 -12.89
N VAL A 97 7.37 -9.01 -11.98
CA VAL A 97 7.29 -7.56 -12.09
C VAL A 97 8.68 -6.99 -11.79
N PRO A 98 9.25 -6.15 -12.67
CA PRO A 98 10.60 -5.66 -12.50
C PRO A 98 10.72 -4.70 -11.31
N ASN A 99 11.92 -4.63 -10.73
CA ASN A 99 12.27 -3.57 -9.81
C ASN A 99 12.35 -2.21 -10.55
N LEU A 100 12.39 -1.13 -9.79
CA LEU A 100 12.45 0.25 -10.28
C LEU A 100 13.77 0.92 -9.88
N TYR A 101 14.83 0.13 -9.72
CA TYR A 101 16.17 0.62 -9.42
C TYR A 101 16.92 0.97 -10.71
N ASP A 102 17.81 1.95 -10.61
CA ASP A 102 18.74 2.32 -11.68
C ASP A 102 18.06 2.71 -13.00
N LEU A 103 16.81 3.19 -12.93
CA LEU A 103 16.04 3.59 -14.11
C LEU A 103 16.66 4.76 -14.87
N ALA A 104 17.48 5.57 -14.20
CA ALA A 104 18.23 6.64 -14.85
C ALA A 104 19.23 6.12 -15.91
N ASP A 105 19.63 4.85 -15.82
CA ASP A 105 20.54 4.21 -16.77
C ASP A 105 19.79 3.55 -17.94
N ALA A 106 18.50 3.21 -17.73
CA ALA A 106 17.67 2.48 -18.70
C ALA A 106 16.65 3.36 -19.45
N PHE A 107 16.25 4.51 -18.90
CA PHE A 107 15.21 5.36 -19.46
C PHE A 107 15.65 6.81 -19.57
N THR A 108 15.20 7.48 -20.63
CA THR A 108 15.20 8.94 -20.64
C THR A 108 14.06 9.46 -19.76
N TRP A 109 14.18 10.71 -19.29
CA TRP A 109 13.14 11.38 -18.51
C TRP A 109 11.77 11.33 -19.19
N LYS A 110 11.74 11.54 -20.50
CA LYS A 110 10.51 11.51 -21.30
C LYS A 110 9.94 10.10 -21.38
N ASP A 111 10.77 9.12 -21.70
CA ASP A 111 10.32 7.74 -21.93
C ASP A 111 9.76 7.12 -20.65
N LEU A 112 10.36 7.42 -19.48
CA LEU A 112 9.82 6.98 -18.19
C LEU A 112 8.41 7.54 -17.97
N LYS A 113 8.23 8.85 -18.13
CA LYS A 113 6.93 9.50 -17.92
C LYS A 113 5.88 8.99 -18.92
N ASP A 114 6.27 8.79 -20.18
CA ASP A 114 5.36 8.27 -21.20
C ASP A 114 4.96 6.83 -20.91
N LYS A 115 5.88 6.01 -20.37
CA LYS A 115 5.58 4.65 -19.92
C LYS A 115 4.62 4.64 -18.71
N ILE A 116 4.79 5.56 -17.76
CA ILE A 116 3.86 5.74 -16.63
C ILE A 116 2.48 6.18 -17.13
N ARG A 117 2.42 7.18 -18.03
CA ARG A 117 1.14 7.64 -18.57
C ARG A 117 0.37 6.51 -19.25
N LYS A 118 1.03 5.81 -20.18
CA LYS A 118 0.37 4.81 -21.03
C LYS A 118 0.18 3.45 -20.36
N GLY A 119 0.95 3.16 -19.32
CA GLY A 119 1.09 1.80 -18.81
C GLY A 119 1.99 0.92 -19.67
N ALA A 120 2.06 -0.36 -19.33
CA ALA A 120 2.84 -1.32 -20.08
C ALA A 120 2.30 -2.74 -19.97
N HIS A 121 2.17 -3.41 -21.12
CA HIS A 121 2.02 -4.85 -21.17
C HIS A 121 3.41 -5.48 -21.26
N PRO A 122 3.82 -6.33 -20.30
CA PRO A 122 5.09 -7.03 -20.41
C PRO A 122 5.07 -7.97 -21.61
N ALA A 123 6.23 -8.14 -22.25
CA ALA A 123 6.38 -9.13 -23.31
C ALA A 123 6.24 -10.54 -22.73
N LYS A 124 5.89 -11.50 -23.59
CA LYS A 124 5.92 -12.90 -23.23
C LYS A 124 7.36 -13.38 -23.12
N LEU A 125 7.59 -14.22 -22.12
CA LEU A 125 8.83 -14.97 -21.96
C LEU A 125 9.06 -15.97 -23.11
N ASP A 126 7.97 -16.47 -23.69
CA ASP A 126 7.96 -17.46 -24.77
C ASP A 126 6.67 -17.26 -25.58
N ASP A 127 6.79 -17.22 -26.91
CA ASP A 127 5.66 -16.98 -27.83
C ASP A 127 4.56 -18.04 -27.70
N ASP A 128 4.93 -19.27 -27.30
CA ASP A 128 4.00 -20.39 -27.11
C ASP A 128 3.26 -20.32 -25.76
N LYS A 129 3.67 -19.43 -24.85
CA LYS A 129 3.02 -19.27 -23.55
C LYS A 129 1.83 -18.31 -23.61
N LEU A 130 0.96 -18.46 -22.61
CA LEU A 130 -0.15 -17.54 -22.38
C LEU A 130 0.38 -16.14 -22.03
N GLU A 131 -0.43 -15.12 -22.35
CA GLU A 131 -0.15 -13.74 -21.96
C GLU A 131 0.11 -13.61 -20.45
N PRO A 132 1.05 -12.75 -20.04
CA PRO A 132 1.27 -12.48 -18.63
C PRO A 132 -0.01 -11.93 -17.97
N PRO A 133 -0.41 -12.45 -16.80
CA PRO A 133 -1.67 -12.05 -16.17
C PRO A 133 -1.64 -10.63 -15.62
N LEU A 134 -0.46 -10.07 -15.32
CA LEU A 134 -0.33 -8.70 -14.81
C LEU A 134 0.23 -7.78 -15.90
N ALA A 135 -0.45 -6.66 -16.09
CA ALA A 135 0.02 -5.52 -16.86
C ALA A 135 0.07 -4.30 -15.95
N MET A 136 1.01 -3.40 -16.25
CA MET A 136 1.09 -2.10 -15.61
C MET A 136 -0.02 -1.21 -16.19
N PRO A 137 -0.98 -0.72 -15.37
CA PRO A 137 -2.12 0.04 -15.86
C PRO A 137 -1.70 1.38 -16.48
N SER A 138 -2.62 2.08 -17.14
CA SER A 138 -2.42 3.47 -17.56
C SER A 138 -2.72 4.41 -16.38
N TRP A 139 -1.90 5.45 -16.18
CA TRP A 139 -2.16 6.53 -15.22
C TRP A 139 -2.60 7.83 -15.89
N GLU A 140 -2.77 7.83 -17.21
CA GLU A 140 -3.35 8.96 -17.93
C GLU A 140 -4.77 9.26 -17.41
N GLY A 141 -5.02 10.50 -17.03
CA GLY A 141 -6.28 10.93 -16.42
C GLY A 141 -6.49 10.49 -14.96
N VAL A 142 -5.58 9.69 -14.39
CA VAL A 142 -5.58 9.31 -12.96
C VAL A 142 -4.60 10.16 -12.17
N ALA A 143 -3.40 10.38 -12.71
CA ALA A 143 -2.40 11.26 -12.15
C ALA A 143 -2.18 12.47 -13.07
N SER A 144 -2.03 13.64 -12.48
CA SER A 144 -1.68 14.88 -13.18
C SER A 144 -0.22 14.87 -13.64
N ASP A 145 0.10 15.74 -14.61
CA ASP A 145 1.47 15.84 -15.12
C ASP A 145 2.49 16.23 -14.04
N GLY A 146 2.11 17.04 -13.05
CA GLY A 146 2.97 17.40 -11.93
C GLY A 146 3.25 16.22 -11.00
N GLU A 147 2.25 15.39 -10.74
CA GLU A 147 2.40 14.17 -9.93
C GLU A 147 3.30 13.15 -10.64
N ILE A 148 3.15 13.01 -11.95
CA ILE A 148 4.01 12.14 -12.78
C ILE A 148 5.45 12.69 -12.82
N GLU A 149 5.64 14.02 -12.86
CA GLU A 149 6.95 14.65 -12.79
C GLU A 149 7.66 14.35 -11.46
N ASP A 150 6.98 14.59 -10.34
CA ASP A 150 7.51 14.30 -9.01
C ASP A 150 7.79 12.80 -8.84
N LEU A 151 6.90 11.93 -9.33
CA LEU A 151 7.10 10.49 -9.33
C LEU A 151 8.35 10.10 -10.12
N ALA A 152 8.59 10.69 -11.29
CA ALA A 152 9.80 10.46 -12.07
C ALA A 152 11.07 10.88 -11.31
N HIS A 153 11.05 12.01 -10.59
CA HIS A 153 12.16 12.43 -9.72
C HIS A 153 12.46 11.38 -8.65
N TYR A 154 11.43 10.86 -8.00
CA TYR A 154 11.59 9.82 -7.01
C TYR A 154 12.15 8.53 -7.61
N LEU A 155 11.58 8.05 -8.72
CA LEU A 155 12.00 6.81 -9.36
C LEU A 155 13.45 6.86 -9.86
N PHE A 156 13.90 7.99 -10.41
CA PHE A 156 15.30 8.17 -10.83
C PHE A 156 16.26 8.26 -9.64
N SER A 157 15.78 8.55 -8.43
CA SER A 157 16.59 8.54 -7.21
C SER A 157 16.83 7.14 -6.64
N LEU A 158 16.09 6.13 -7.10
CA LEU A 158 16.21 4.77 -6.58
C LEU A 158 17.41 4.06 -7.18
N LYS A 159 18.25 3.49 -6.31
CA LYS A 159 19.47 2.77 -6.67
C LYS A 159 19.44 1.36 -6.13
N SER A 160 19.98 0.41 -6.89
CA SER A 160 20.12 -0.95 -6.40
C SER A 160 21.03 -0.96 -5.18
N PRO A 161 20.79 -1.85 -4.20
CA PRO A 161 21.75 -2.08 -3.13
C PRO A 161 23.06 -2.50 -3.79
N THR A 162 24.12 -1.69 -3.60
CA THR A 162 25.45 -2.03 -4.13
C THR A 162 25.84 -3.40 -3.61
N GLU A 163 26.07 -4.33 -4.54
CA GLU A 163 26.60 -5.65 -4.23
C GLU A 163 27.97 -5.46 -3.58
N SER A 164 28.02 -5.58 -2.26
CA SER A 164 29.27 -5.75 -1.53
C SER A 164 29.99 -6.95 -2.15
N GLN A 165 31.15 -6.69 -2.72
CA GLN A 165 32.05 -7.70 -3.26
C GLN A 165 32.27 -8.80 -2.22
N GLU A 166 31.75 -10.00 -2.48
CA GLU A 166 32.31 -11.24 -1.97
C GLU A 166 32.83 -12.05 -3.16
N PRO A 167 34.15 -12.31 -3.27
CA PRO A 167 34.62 -13.39 -4.11
C PRO A 167 33.97 -14.67 -3.59
N LYS A 168 33.22 -15.37 -4.44
CA LYS A 168 32.91 -16.79 -4.21
C LYS A 168 34.22 -17.56 -4.34
N GLU A 169 35.00 -17.55 -3.26
CA GLU A 169 36.07 -18.49 -3.02
C GLU A 169 35.41 -19.88 -2.94
N SER A 170 35.45 -20.58 -4.07
CA SER A 170 35.07 -21.98 -4.20
C SER A 170 35.97 -22.79 -3.26
N ALA A 171 35.46 -23.04 -2.06
CA ALA A 171 35.98 -24.03 -1.15
C ALA A 171 36.00 -25.40 -1.84
N GLY A 172 37.23 -25.87 -2.13
CA GLY A 172 37.65 -27.24 -1.90
C GLY A 172 37.00 -28.35 -2.74
N GLN A 173 37.65 -28.70 -3.84
CA GLN A 173 37.81 -30.10 -4.23
C GLN A 173 39.27 -30.35 -4.62
N ASN A 174 40.12 -30.48 -3.60
CA ASN A 174 41.36 -31.26 -3.71
C ASN A 174 41.02 -32.67 -3.21
N VAL A 175 40.79 -33.60 -4.13
CA VAL A 175 40.97 -35.03 -3.86
C VAL A 175 42.37 -35.36 -4.33
N GLU A 176 43.32 -35.28 -3.41
CA GLU A 176 44.62 -35.92 -3.55
C GLU A 176 44.42 -37.38 -3.10
N GLU A 177 44.42 -38.33 -4.03
CA GLU A 177 44.66 -39.74 -3.70
C GLU A 177 45.38 -40.38 -4.89
N ALA A 178 46.70 -40.16 -4.91
CA ALA A 178 47.65 -41.04 -5.56
C ALA A 178 48.82 -41.23 -4.58
N ARG A 179 48.93 -42.41 -3.94
CA ARG A 179 50.07 -43.34 -4.06
C ARG A 179 50.03 -44.43 -2.98
N ASP A 180 49.74 -45.65 -3.42
CA ASP A 180 50.26 -46.96 -3.01
C ASP A 180 50.93 -47.12 -1.61
N GLU A 181 50.28 -47.88 -0.71
CA GLU A 181 50.80 -49.03 0.08
C GLU A 181 49.75 -49.59 1.06
#